data_AF-X1HLF3-F1
#
_entry.id   AF-X1HLF3-F1
#
_cell.length_a   1.000
_cell.length_b   1.000
_cell.length_c   1.000
_cell.angle_alpha   90.00
_cell.angle_beta   90.00
_cell.angle_gamma   90.00
#
_symmetry.space_group_name_H-M   'P 1'
#
loop_
_entity.id
_entity.type
_entity.pdbx_description
1 polymer ?
#
loop_
_entity_poly.entity_id
_entity_poly.type
_entity_poly.pdbx_seq_one_letter_code
_entity_poly.pdbx_strand_id
1 'polypeptide(L)'
;THIYNSIERAIQEKITILMTTQTIHGYVGMNVYSTGRELQDLGVISGRNLLPEVGYVKLGWVLGQTNDKEEVKNLLLTNIAGEFVDREIPIAFNYNIDALLRNNKL
;
A
#
# COMPACT_ATOMS: atom_id res chain seq x y z
N THR A 1 -14.52 16.60 0.26
CA THR A 1 -13.39 16.88 -0.66
C THR A 1 -12.45 17.92 -0.06
N HIS A 2 -12.05 17.78 1.21
CA HIS A 2 -11.33 18.84 1.93
C HIS A 2 -9.81 18.64 1.98
N ILE A 3 -9.32 17.46 1.58
CA ILE A 3 -7.90 17.08 1.73
C ILE A 3 -7.10 17.12 0.43
N TYR A 4 -7.76 17.25 -0.73
CA TYR A 4 -7.11 17.18 -2.04
C TYR A 4 -6.04 18.27 -2.19
N ASN A 5 -6.37 19.51 -1.85
CA ASN A 5 -5.41 20.62 -1.92
C ASN A 5 -4.18 20.38 -1.03
N SER A 6 -4.36 19.75 0.14
CA SER A 6 -3.26 19.42 1.04
C SER A 6 -2.37 18.29 0.50
N ILE A 7 -2.98 17.28 -0.13
CA ILE A 7 -2.30 16.17 -0.81
C ILE A 7 -1.51 16.70 -2.01
N GLU A 8 -2.15 17.50 -2.85
CA GLU A 8 -1.53 18.12 -4.02
C GLU A 8 -0.32 18.97 -3.62
N ARG A 9 -0.47 19.83 -2.59
CA ARG A 9 0.64 20.61 -2.04
C ARG A 9 1.79 19.71 -1.57
N ALA A 10 1.49 18.65 -0.82
CA ALA A 10 2.52 17.73 -0.34
C ALA A 10 3.27 17.05 -1.50
N ILE A 11 2.57 16.64 -2.57
CA ILE A 11 3.22 16.08 -3.76
C ILE A 11 4.08 17.14 -4.46
N GLN A 12 3.62 18.39 -4.58
CA GLN A 12 4.41 19.51 -5.14
C GLN A 12 5.67 19.79 -4.32
N GLU A 13 5.60 19.63 -3.00
CA GLU A 13 6.74 19.68 -2.06
C GLU A 13 7.60 18.41 -2.07
N LYS A 14 7.36 17.48 -3.00
CA LYS A 14 8.07 16.21 -3.18
C LYS A 14 7.95 15.25 -1.98
N ILE A 15 6.89 15.37 -1.20
CA ILE A 15 6.57 14.44 -0.11
C ILE A 15 5.92 13.19 -0.72
N THR A 16 6.43 12.01 -0.36
CA THR A 16 5.84 10.73 -0.80
C THR A 16 4.57 10.44 -0.01
N ILE A 17 3.48 10.11 -0.71
CA ILE A 17 2.20 9.76 -0.10
C ILE A 17 1.84 8.32 -0.49
N LEU A 18 1.77 7.45 0.51
CA LEU A 18 1.35 6.06 0.38
C LEU A 18 -0.08 5.91 0.90
N MET A 19 -0.96 5.31 0.10
CA MET A 19 -2.34 4.99 0.50
C MET A 19 -2.43 3.54 0.96
N THR A 20 -2.90 3.32 2.19
CA THR A 20 -3.31 2.01 2.72
C THR A 20 -4.80 2.01 3.00
N THR A 21 -5.38 0.82 3.25
CA THR A 21 -6.78 0.72 3.67
C THR A 21 -6.87 0.73 5.20
N GLN A 22 -7.93 1.33 5.75
CA GLN A 22 -8.24 1.24 7.17
C GLN A 22 -8.71 -0.17 7.56
N THR A 23 -9.29 -0.91 6.61
CA THR A 23 -9.65 -2.31 6.84
C THR A 23 -8.39 -3.15 6.84
N ILE A 24 -8.11 -3.83 7.95
CA ILE A 24 -6.89 -4.64 8.12
C ILE A 24 -6.78 -5.71 7.01
N HIS A 25 -7.92 -6.26 6.59
CA HIS A 25 -8.00 -7.19 5.47
C HIS A 25 -8.51 -6.47 4.22
N GLY A 26 -7.90 -6.75 3.07
CA GLY A 26 -8.32 -6.23 1.79
C GLY A 26 -7.20 -5.55 1.00
N TYR A 27 -7.55 -5.17 -0.22
CA TYR A 27 -6.66 -4.55 -1.18
C TYR A 27 -7.10 -3.12 -1.50
N VAL A 28 -6.13 -2.20 -1.60
CA VAL A 28 -6.34 -0.80 -1.99
C VAL A 28 -6.60 -0.70 -3.50
N GLY A 29 -7.86 -0.86 -3.88
CA GLY A 29 -8.35 -0.82 -5.27
C GLY A 29 -8.58 0.60 -5.81
N MET A 30 -7.51 1.39 -5.99
CA MET A 30 -7.64 2.80 -6.44
C MET A 30 -8.19 2.98 -7.87
N ASN A 31 -8.25 1.93 -8.69
CA ASN A 31 -8.76 2.01 -10.07
C ASN A 31 -10.28 1.93 -10.19
N VAL A 32 -11.00 1.50 -9.14
CA VAL A 32 -12.44 1.23 -9.19
C VAL A 32 -13.25 2.53 -9.21
N TYR A 33 -13.00 3.41 -8.24
CA TYR A 33 -13.75 4.66 -8.06
C TYR A 33 -12.98 5.87 -8.61
N SER A 34 -13.70 6.92 -9.03
CA SER A 34 -13.09 8.14 -9.57
C SER A 34 -12.12 8.79 -8.59
N THR A 35 -12.47 8.83 -7.31
CA THR A 35 -11.64 9.39 -6.25
C THR A 35 -10.29 8.71 -6.13
N GLY A 36 -10.23 7.38 -6.28
CA GLY A 36 -8.98 6.64 -6.28
C GLY A 36 -8.11 6.96 -7.49
N ARG A 37 -8.72 7.10 -8.68
CA ARG A 37 -7.99 7.47 -9.90
C ARG A 37 -7.44 8.89 -9.81
N GLU A 38 -8.25 9.83 -9.35
CA GLU A 38 -7.81 11.22 -9.14
C GLU A 38 -6.63 11.31 -8.16
N LEU A 39 -6.62 10.54 -7.07
CA LEU A 39 -5.49 10.50 -6.15
C LEU A 39 -4.23 9.90 -6.78
N GLN A 40 -4.37 8.88 -7.63
CA GLN A 40 -3.23 8.33 -8.38
C GLN A 40 -2.68 9.35 -9.38
N ASP A 41 -3.56 10.09 -10.08
CA ASP A 41 -3.17 11.14 -11.02
C ASP A 41 -2.43 12.29 -10.32
N LEU A 42 -2.81 12.60 -9.06
CA LEU A 42 -2.07 13.51 -8.20
C LEU A 42 -0.70 12.97 -7.77
N GLY A 43 -0.43 11.66 -7.90
CA GLY A 43 0.84 11.04 -7.55
C GLY A 43 0.84 10.25 -6.23
N VAL A 44 -0.34 9.95 -5.66
CA VAL A 44 -0.45 9.05 -4.50
C VAL A 44 -0.16 7.61 -4.93
N ILE A 45 0.67 6.91 -4.15
CA ILE A 45 1.07 5.53 -4.41
C ILE A 45 0.09 4.58 -3.73
N SER A 46 -0.46 3.61 -4.47
CA SER A 46 -1.27 2.54 -3.87
C SER A 46 -0.38 1.56 -3.10
N GLY A 47 -0.67 1.36 -1.82
CA GLY A 47 0.00 0.40 -0.94
C GLY A 47 -0.48 -1.04 -1.11
N ARG A 48 -1.31 -1.34 -2.12
CA ARG A 48 -1.83 -2.70 -2.37
C ARG A 48 -2.55 -3.27 -1.14
N ASN A 49 -2.12 -4.40 -0.60
CA ASN A 49 -2.65 -5.01 0.62
C ASN A 49 -1.68 -4.88 1.80
N LEU A 50 -0.80 -3.87 1.80
CA LEU A 50 0.01 -3.54 2.97
C LEU A 50 -0.88 -3.19 4.16
N LEU A 51 -0.52 -3.73 5.32
CA LEU A 51 -1.03 -3.23 6.59
C LEU A 51 -0.56 -1.79 6.80
N PRO A 52 -1.39 -0.89 7.36
CA PRO A 52 -1.01 0.50 7.61
C PRO A 52 0.30 0.65 8.39
N GLU A 53 0.49 -0.16 9.43
CA GLU A 53 1.68 -0.14 10.29
C GLU A 53 2.93 -0.60 9.53
N VAL A 54 2.79 -1.61 8.68
CA VAL A 54 3.89 -2.12 7.83
C VAL A 54 4.22 -1.10 6.74
N GLY A 55 3.22 -0.47 6.13
CA GLY A 55 3.39 0.61 5.17
C GLY A 55 4.14 1.80 5.78
N TYR A 56 3.84 2.18 7.02
CA TYR A 56 4.54 3.23 7.74
C TYR A 56 6.02 2.90 7.97
N VAL A 57 6.33 1.72 8.51
CA VAL A 57 7.72 1.28 8.74
C VAL A 57 8.48 1.16 7.43
N LYS A 58 7.86 0.55 6.40
CA LYS A 58 8.48 0.38 5.09
C LYS A 58 8.77 1.73 4.44
N LEU A 59 7.86 2.70 4.50
CA LEU A 59 8.11 4.04 3.97
C LEU A 59 9.30 4.71 4.66
N GLY A 60 9.39 4.63 5.99
CA GLY A 60 10.55 5.14 6.73
C GLY A 60 11.85 4.48 6.31
N TRP A 61 11.85 3.14 6.13
CA TRP A 61 13.02 2.40 5.67
C TRP A 61 13.42 2.78 4.24
N VAL A 62 12.46 2.86 3.31
CA VAL A 62 12.70 3.20 1.89
C VAL A 62 13.30 4.61 1.75
N LEU A 63 12.74 5.59 2.47
CA LEU A 63 13.26 6.96 2.49
C LEU A 63 14.67 7.04 3.10
N GLY A 64 15.06 6.06 3.93
CA GLY A 64 16.44 5.89 4.39
C GLY A 64 17.40 5.31 3.34
N GLN A 65 16.89 4.69 2.27
CA GLN A 65 17.71 4.10 1.20
C GLN A 65 17.95 5.05 0.04
N THR A 66 16.96 5.88 -0.31
CA THR A 66 17.01 6.73 -1.49
C THR A 66 16.13 7.98 -1.33
N ASN A 67 16.51 9.05 -2.03
CA ASN A 67 15.72 10.26 -2.19
C ASN A 67 15.15 10.40 -3.62
N ASP A 68 15.46 9.47 -4.52
CA ASP A 68 14.91 9.46 -5.87
C ASP A 68 13.46 8.97 -5.83
N LYS A 69 12.54 9.77 -6.38
CA LYS A 69 11.09 9.53 -6.27
C LYS A 69 10.66 8.22 -6.97
N GLU A 70 11.23 7.93 -8.13
CA GLU A 70 10.88 6.71 -8.86
C GLU A 70 11.44 5.48 -8.14
N GLU A 71 12.65 5.57 -7.59
CA GLU A 71 13.21 4.48 -6.79
C GLU A 71 12.47 4.27 -5.47
N VAL A 72 12.02 5.34 -4.80
CA VAL A 72 11.13 5.23 -3.63
C VAL A 72 9.87 4.45 -4.00
N LYS A 73 9.24 4.79 -5.12
CA LYS A 73 8.04 4.10 -5.61
C LYS A 73 8.33 2.64 -5.94
N ASN A 74 9.46 2.35 -6.60
CA ASN A 74 9.87 0.99 -6.94
C ASN A 74 10.08 0.13 -5.69
N LEU A 75 10.83 0.64 -4.69
CA LEU A 75 11.08 -0.06 -3.44
C LEU A 75 9.81 -0.28 -2.61
N LEU A 76 8.91 0.71 -2.56
CA LEU A 76 7.60 0.56 -1.92
C LEU A 76 6.78 -0.57 -2.55
N LEU A 77 6.81 -0.70 -3.87
CA LEU A 77 6.05 -1.67 -4.65
C LEU A 77 6.76 -3.02 -4.89
N THR A 78 8.00 -3.16 -4.43
CA THR A 78 8.77 -4.41 -4.46
C THR A 78 8.55 -5.19 -3.18
N ASN A 79 8.26 -6.48 -3.28
CA ASN A 79 8.10 -7.35 -2.11
C ASN A 79 9.47 -7.77 -1.59
N ILE A 80 9.84 -7.35 -0.38
CA ILE A 80 11.19 -7.55 0.17
C ILE A 80 11.21 -8.66 1.23
N ALA A 81 10.18 -8.72 2.06
CA ALA A 81 10.09 -9.57 3.25
C ALA A 81 8.75 -10.33 3.35
N GLY A 82 7.92 -10.32 2.31
CA GLY A 82 6.58 -10.94 2.33
C GLY A 82 5.49 -10.01 2.87
N GLU A 83 5.72 -8.70 2.87
CA GLU A 83 4.83 -7.70 3.46
C GLU A 83 3.49 -7.52 2.73
N PHE A 84 3.39 -7.98 1.48
CA PHE A 84 2.13 -8.02 0.74
C PHE A 84 2.07 -9.26 -0.15
N VAL A 85 0.90 -9.53 -0.71
CA VAL A 85 0.63 -10.74 -1.52
C VAL A 85 0.06 -10.35 -2.87
N ASP A 86 0.31 -11.17 -3.89
CA ASP A 86 -0.23 -10.90 -5.22
C ASP A 86 -1.76 -11.11 -5.29
N ARG A 87 -2.30 -11.93 -4.38
CA ARG A 87 -3.72 -12.26 -4.31
C ARG A 87 -4.15 -12.62 -2.90
N GLU A 88 -5.28 -12.05 -2.46
CA GLU A 88 -5.96 -12.53 -1.26
C GLU A 88 -6.75 -13.80 -1.52
N ILE A 89 -6.57 -14.82 -0.67
CA ILE A 89 -7.37 -16.03 -0.71
C ILE A 89 -8.69 -15.81 0.05
N PRO A 90 -9.84 -16.28 -0.44
CA PRO A 90 -11.15 -16.00 0.18
C PRO A 90 -11.24 -16.38 1.66
N ILE A 91 -10.51 -17.42 2.07
CA ILE A 91 -10.51 -17.92 3.45
C ILE A 91 -9.69 -17.05 4.41
N ALA A 92 -8.88 -16.13 3.88
CA ALA A 92 -7.93 -15.29 4.62
C ALA A 92 -8.56 -14.43 5.70
N PHE A 93 -9.79 -14.00 5.46
CA PHE A 93 -10.49 -13.08 6.34
C PHE A 93 -10.96 -13.75 7.64
N ASN A 94 -11.34 -15.03 7.57
CA ASN A 94 -12.02 -15.72 8.66
C ASN A 94 -11.15 -16.76 9.37
N TYR A 95 -10.01 -17.14 8.79
CA TYR A 95 -9.21 -18.26 9.27
C TYR A 95 -7.72 -17.94 9.27
N ASN A 96 -7.02 -18.58 10.21
CA ASN A 96 -5.57 -18.56 10.24
C ASN A 96 -5.03 -19.35 9.03
N ILE A 97 -4.69 -18.64 7.97
CA ILE A 97 -4.14 -19.19 6.73
C ILE A 97 -2.87 -19.98 6.99
N ASP A 98 -1.96 -19.44 7.80
CA ASP A 98 -0.68 -20.10 8.07
C ASP A 98 -0.91 -21.48 8.71
N ALA A 99 -1.89 -21.59 9.60
CA ALA A 99 -2.29 -22.87 10.18
C ALA A 99 -2.92 -23.80 9.13
N LEU A 100 -3.70 -23.28 8.19
CA LEU A 100 -4.33 -24.09 7.15
C LEU A 100 -3.33 -24.59 6.10
N LEU A 101 -2.40 -23.74 5.67
CA LEU A 101 -1.33 -24.08 4.73
C LEU A 101 -0.36 -25.09 5.35
N ARG A 102 0.04 -24.92 6.61
CA ARG A 102 0.92 -25.88 7.31
C ARG A 102 0.28 -27.26 7.47
N ASN A 103 -1.05 -27.33 7.52
CA ASN A 103 -1.79 -28.57 7.72
C ASN A 103 -2.31 -29.19 6.40
N ASN A 104 -1.92 -28.68 5.23
CA ASN A 104 -2.47 -29.10 3.91
C ASN A 104 -4.01 -29.15 3.89
N LYS A 105 -4.66 -28.19 4.56
CA LYS A 105 -6.12 -28.06 4.59
C LYS A 105 -6.66 -27.07 3.55
N LEU A 106 -5.79 -26.60 2.66
CA LEU A 106 -6.07 -25.68 1.55
C LEU A 106 -5.63 -26.32 0.23
#